data_AF-A0A929K2S5-F1
#
_entry.id   AF-A0A929K2S5-F1
#
_cell.length_a   1.000
_cell.length_b   1.000
_cell.length_c   1.000
_cell.angle_alpha   90.00
_cell.angle_beta   90.00
_cell.angle_gamma   90.00
#
_symmetry.space_group_name_H-M   'P 1'
#
loop_
_entity.id
_entity.type
_entity.pdbx_description
1 polymer ?
#
loop_
_entity_poly.entity_id
_entity_poly.type
_entity_poly.pdbx_seq_one_letter_code
_entity_poly.pdbx_strand_id
1 'polypeptide(L)'
;MKKLFFTPIIIFIAFFTTAQSQDTTKKVAGPQTRAQTQAAAPAPQNTDRSLNGQYRYLLTKTYNYQQPVIGAFYRNVMDTIKTERSALRKAQATVNSQAATIKKLNVDVTVKDEMISASNAKMDQINLLGIGFTKAAYNTLMWGLVLGFGIALAIVIITTTRFRHEAKYRIKLFNELSEEFQAYKTKANEKEKKLARELQTERNKLDELMGR
;
A
#
# COMPACT_ATOMS: atom_id res chain seq x y z
N MET A 1 13.52 -11.66 -20.39
CA MET A 1 13.17 -12.69 -19.38
C MET A 1 13.96 -12.44 -18.11
N LYS A 2 13.33 -11.88 -17.07
CA LYS A 2 13.91 -11.77 -15.72
C LYS A 2 12.78 -11.99 -14.72
N LYS A 3 12.75 -13.17 -14.14
CA LYS A 3 11.96 -13.49 -12.93
C LYS A 3 12.87 -13.20 -11.74
N LEU A 4 12.41 -12.39 -10.79
CA LEU A 4 13.00 -12.32 -9.45
C LEU A 4 11.85 -12.51 -8.46
N PHE A 5 11.84 -13.68 -7.84
CA PHE A 5 10.88 -14.09 -6.82
C PHE A 5 11.20 -13.38 -5.51
N PHE A 6 10.20 -12.69 -4.94
CA PHE A 6 10.24 -12.09 -3.61
C PHE A 6 9.94 -13.16 -2.55
N THR A 7 10.86 -13.34 -1.61
CA THR A 7 10.68 -14.08 -0.34
C THR A 7 10.10 -13.14 0.73
N PRO A 8 9.10 -13.55 1.53
CA PRO A 8 8.68 -12.78 2.70
C PRO A 8 9.42 -13.24 3.96
N ILE A 9 10.12 -12.30 4.61
CA ILE A 9 10.71 -12.46 5.95
C ILE A 9 9.59 -12.26 6.98
N ILE A 10 9.26 -13.33 7.70
CA ILE A 10 8.35 -13.33 8.85
C ILE A 10 9.20 -13.02 10.09
N ILE A 11 8.96 -11.88 10.75
CA ILE A 11 9.49 -11.59 12.10
C ILE A 11 8.31 -11.68 13.07
N PHE A 12 8.32 -12.75 13.87
CA PHE A 12 7.34 -13.03 14.92
C PHE A 12 8.00 -12.68 16.27
N ILE A 13 7.63 -11.55 16.88
CA ILE A 13 8.07 -11.19 18.23
C ILE A 13 7.02 -11.67 19.23
N ALA A 14 7.46 -12.55 20.12
CA ALA A 14 6.65 -13.20 21.14
C ALA A 14 6.13 -12.22 22.20
N PHE A 15 4.81 -12.18 22.36
CA PHE A 15 4.15 -11.71 23.57
C PHE A 15 4.03 -12.88 24.55
N PHE A 16 4.64 -12.77 25.73
CA PHE A 16 4.41 -13.67 26.86
C PHE A 16 3.67 -12.88 27.94
N THR A 17 2.49 -13.37 28.31
CA THR A 17 1.73 -12.89 29.47
C THR A 17 1.35 -14.05 30.39
N THR A 18 1.41 -13.75 31.68
CA THR A 18 0.85 -14.41 32.87
C THR A 18 1.40 -15.76 33.31
N ALA A 19 1.99 -15.77 34.52
CA ALA A 19 1.39 -16.29 35.75
C ALA A 19 2.47 -16.89 36.67
N GLN A 20 2.57 -16.41 37.91
CA GLN A 20 2.59 -17.30 39.08
C GLN A 20 2.43 -16.51 40.39
N SER A 21 1.46 -16.97 41.18
CA SER A 21 1.26 -16.73 42.60
C SER A 21 2.26 -17.55 43.41
N GLN A 22 2.71 -17.06 44.58
CA GLN A 22 2.77 -17.89 45.79
C GLN A 22 3.02 -17.06 47.05
N ASP A 23 2.12 -17.29 47.99
CA ASP A 23 2.14 -16.89 49.39
C ASP A 23 3.01 -17.85 50.24
N THR A 24 3.52 -17.32 51.34
CA THR A 24 3.85 -17.98 52.62
C THR A 24 5.07 -18.92 52.78
N THR A 25 5.94 -18.49 53.70
CA THR A 25 6.63 -19.25 54.77
C THR A 25 7.68 -20.31 54.42
N LYS A 26 8.94 -20.00 54.73
CA LYS A 26 9.78 -20.93 55.53
C LYS A 26 10.93 -20.20 56.24
N LYS A 27 10.92 -20.36 57.56
CA LYS A 27 11.89 -19.92 58.56
C LYS A 27 12.95 -21.01 58.72
N VAL A 28 14.24 -20.71 58.57
CA VAL A 28 15.32 -21.54 59.16
C VAL A 28 16.42 -20.64 59.67
N ALA A 29 16.80 -20.90 60.91
CA ALA A 29 17.67 -20.14 61.78
C ALA A 29 19.16 -20.31 61.44
N GLY A 30 19.93 -19.24 61.64
CA GLY A 30 21.38 -19.28 61.83
C GLY A 30 21.73 -19.08 63.32
N PRO A 31 22.73 -19.79 63.87
CA PRO A 31 23.07 -19.74 65.28
C PRO A 31 23.86 -18.48 65.70
N GLN A 32 23.71 -18.17 66.98
CA GLN A 32 24.11 -16.99 67.73
C GLN A 32 25.62 -16.85 67.93
N THR A 33 26.11 -15.61 68.13
CA THR A 33 27.17 -15.34 69.11
C THR A 33 26.92 -13.98 69.79
N ARG A 34 27.02 -13.99 71.13
CA ARG A 34 26.68 -12.93 72.09
C ARG A 34 27.75 -11.85 72.20
N ALA A 35 27.33 -10.61 72.51
CA ALA A 35 27.97 -9.78 73.54
C ALA A 35 26.98 -8.71 74.04
N GLN A 36 26.83 -8.63 75.35
CA GLN A 36 25.96 -7.71 76.10
C GLN A 36 26.59 -6.32 76.20
N THR A 37 25.80 -5.24 76.23
CA THR A 37 25.79 -4.28 77.36
C THR A 37 24.71 -3.20 77.26
N GLN A 38 24.05 -3.00 78.41
CA GLN A 38 23.58 -1.73 79.00
C GLN A 38 22.41 -0.98 78.37
N ALA A 39 21.29 -1.00 79.11
CA ALA A 39 20.26 0.02 79.06
C ALA A 39 20.88 1.39 79.39
N ALA A 40 21.05 2.21 78.36
CA ALA A 40 21.22 3.65 78.53
C ALA A 40 19.83 4.29 78.56
N ALA A 41 19.63 5.17 79.54
CA ALA A 41 18.46 6.02 79.70
C ALA A 41 18.01 6.66 78.36
N PRO A 42 16.70 6.95 78.17
CA PRO A 42 16.24 7.61 76.95
C PRO A 42 17.04 8.89 76.72
N ALA A 43 17.84 8.89 75.65
CA ALA A 43 18.50 10.09 75.17
C ALA A 43 17.42 11.16 74.94
N PRO A 44 17.67 12.44 75.27
CA PRO A 44 16.67 13.49 75.13
C PRO A 44 16.09 13.46 73.72
N GLN A 45 14.78 13.25 73.63
CA GLN A 45 14.11 13.18 72.34
C GLN A 45 14.21 14.53 71.68
N ASN A 46 14.80 14.55 70.50
CA ASN A 46 14.84 15.74 69.68
C ASN A 46 13.42 16.04 69.20
N THR A 47 12.85 17.15 69.69
CA THR A 47 11.46 17.55 69.42
C THR A 47 11.24 17.94 67.95
N ASP A 48 12.31 18.17 67.19
CA ASP A 48 12.25 18.44 65.75
C ASP A 48 13.04 17.40 64.94
N ARG A 49 12.31 16.64 64.13
CA ARG A 49 12.83 15.56 63.26
C ARG A 49 13.48 16.10 61.98
N SER A 50 13.43 17.41 61.74
CA SER A 50 14.09 18.05 60.61
C SER A 50 15.61 17.99 60.70
N LEU A 51 16.31 18.04 59.56
CA LEU A 51 17.78 18.03 59.53
C LEU A 51 18.37 19.24 60.29
N ASN A 52 17.64 20.36 60.31
CA ASN A 52 18.03 21.58 61.04
C ASN A 52 17.82 21.43 62.55
N GLY A 53 16.67 20.88 62.98
CA GLY A 53 16.41 20.54 64.39
C GLY A 53 17.41 19.53 64.94
N GLN A 54 17.76 18.52 64.14
CA GLN A 54 18.82 17.55 64.44
C GLN A 54 20.19 18.19 64.59
N TYR A 55 20.56 19.12 63.72
CA TYR A 55 21.80 19.89 63.83
C TYR A 55 21.83 20.76 65.09
N ARG A 56 20.76 21.53 65.36
CA ARG A 56 20.68 22.42 66.53
C ARG A 56 20.78 21.66 67.85
N TYR A 57 20.15 20.49 67.93
CA TYR A 57 20.24 19.61 69.10
C TYR A 57 21.64 18.99 69.27
N LEU A 58 22.31 18.65 68.15
CA LEU A 58 23.68 18.16 68.19
C LEU A 58 24.64 19.24 68.71
N LEU A 59 24.40 20.51 68.36
CA LEU A 59 25.18 21.65 68.88
C LEU A 59 25.04 21.83 70.39
N THR A 60 23.86 21.59 70.98
CA THR A 60 23.66 21.66 72.44
C THR A 60 24.35 20.52 73.21
N LYS A 61 24.72 19.44 72.53
CA LYS A 61 25.37 18.26 73.12
C LYS A 61 26.87 18.15 72.82
N THR A 62 27.44 19.06 72.02
CA THR A 62 28.84 18.99 71.56
C THR A 62 29.69 20.14 72.10
N TYR A 63 30.95 19.83 72.40
CA TYR A 63 31.90 20.80 72.97
C TYR A 63 32.29 21.88 71.95
N ASN A 64 32.70 23.06 72.43
CA ASN A 64 32.91 24.26 71.60
C ASN A 64 33.93 24.05 70.45
N TYR A 65 34.94 23.20 70.65
CA TYR A 65 35.96 22.90 69.64
C TYR A 65 35.45 22.01 68.48
N GLN A 66 34.35 21.26 68.67
CA GLN A 66 33.78 20.35 67.66
C GLN A 66 32.71 21.03 66.79
N GLN A 67 32.15 22.15 67.26
CA GLN A 67 31.16 22.96 66.54
C GLN A 67 31.57 23.35 65.11
N PRO A 68 32.81 23.83 64.82
CA PRO A 68 33.19 24.21 63.47
C PRO A 68 33.21 23.02 62.50
N VAL A 69 33.61 21.83 62.96
CA VAL A 69 33.66 20.61 62.14
C VAL A 69 32.24 20.14 61.81
N ILE A 70 31.35 20.14 62.80
CA ILE A 70 29.95 19.73 62.64
C ILE A 70 29.20 20.75 61.75
N GLY A 71 29.49 22.04 61.89
CA GLY A 71 28.92 23.09 61.04
C GLY A 71 29.43 23.06 59.60
N ALA A 72 30.68 22.66 59.36
CA ALA A 72 31.19 22.41 58.01
C ALA A 72 30.49 21.19 57.38
N PHE A 73 30.35 20.09 58.12
CA PHE A 73 29.63 18.90 57.67
C PHE A 73 28.16 19.20 57.32
N TYR A 74 27.44 19.90 58.20
CA TYR A 74 26.04 20.27 57.96
C TYR A 74 25.88 21.15 56.72
N ARG A 75 26.79 22.13 56.51
CA ARG A 75 26.80 22.95 55.29
C ARG A 75 27.00 22.11 54.04
N ASN A 76 27.97 21.19 54.04
CA ASN A 76 28.22 20.29 52.92
C ASN A 76 27.01 19.40 52.62
N VAL A 77 26.38 18.82 53.66
CA VAL A 77 25.18 18.00 53.50
C VAL A 77 24.02 18.83 52.93
N MET A 78 23.82 20.05 53.43
CA MET A 78 22.76 20.92 52.95
C MET A 78 22.99 21.38 51.51
N ASP A 79 24.25 21.63 51.14
CA ASP A 79 24.63 21.99 49.77
C ASP A 79 24.40 20.84 48.78
N THR A 80 24.77 19.62 49.14
CA THR A 80 24.46 18.42 48.36
C THR A 80 22.95 18.23 48.19
N ILE A 81 22.16 18.33 49.27
CA ILE A 81 20.69 18.21 49.21
C ILE A 81 20.10 19.30 48.31
N LYS A 82 20.60 20.54 48.41
CA LYS A 82 20.13 21.65 47.58
C LYS A 82 20.45 21.41 46.10
N THR A 83 21.65 20.90 45.82
CA THR A 83 22.11 20.55 44.47
C THR A 83 21.26 19.44 43.87
N GLU A 84 21.06 18.33 44.60
CA GLU A 84 20.20 17.22 44.20
C GLU A 84 18.75 17.65 43.96
N ARG A 85 18.17 18.45 44.87
CA ARG A 85 16.82 19.01 44.69
C ARG A 85 16.75 19.91 43.46
N SER A 86 17.81 20.66 43.15
CA SER A 86 17.87 21.48 41.94
C SER A 86 17.95 20.64 40.67
N ALA A 87 18.73 19.55 40.70
CA ALA A 87 18.86 18.60 39.59
C ALA A 87 17.54 17.87 39.34
N LEU A 88 16.86 17.42 40.39
CA LEU A 88 15.52 16.82 40.30
C LEU A 88 14.49 17.80 39.71
N ARG A 89 14.49 19.07 40.13
CA ARG A 89 13.59 20.08 39.54
C ARG A 89 13.88 20.29 38.05
N LYS A 90 15.15 20.35 37.66
CA LYS A 90 15.56 20.47 36.25
C LYS A 90 15.13 19.23 35.45
N ALA A 91 15.38 18.04 35.96
CA ALA A 91 14.96 16.78 35.33
C ALA A 91 13.44 16.73 35.16
N GLN A 92 12.68 17.08 36.19
CA GLN A 92 11.21 17.13 36.12
C GLN A 92 10.72 18.17 35.09
N ALA A 93 11.35 19.34 35.02
CA ALA A 93 11.02 20.35 34.01
C ALA A 93 11.29 19.83 32.59
N THR A 94 12.42 19.15 32.38
CA THR A 94 12.74 18.51 31.10
C THR A 94 11.74 17.41 30.74
N VAL A 95 11.37 16.55 31.70
CA VAL A 95 10.35 15.50 31.49
C VAL A 95 9.01 16.11 31.12
N ASN A 96 8.58 17.17 31.81
CA ASN A 96 7.33 17.86 31.48
C ASN A 96 7.38 18.50 30.08
N SER A 97 8.51 19.09 29.70
CA SER A 97 8.72 19.65 28.36
C SER A 97 8.71 18.58 27.26
N GLN A 98 9.35 17.43 27.52
CA GLN A 98 9.34 16.29 26.61
C GLN A 98 7.93 15.71 26.48
N ALA A 99 7.20 15.55 27.58
CA ALA A 99 5.81 15.08 27.55
C ALA A 99 4.90 16.02 26.74
N ALA A 100 5.07 17.34 26.89
CA ALA A 100 4.34 18.34 26.09
C ALA A 100 4.70 18.24 24.60
N THR A 101 5.99 18.03 24.28
CA THR A 101 6.47 17.85 22.90
C THR A 101 5.93 16.57 22.28
N ILE A 102 5.93 15.46 23.02
CA ILE A 102 5.36 14.18 22.60
C ILE A 102 3.86 14.33 22.34
N LYS A 103 3.13 15.01 23.23
CA LYS A 103 1.70 15.27 23.03
C LYS A 103 1.46 16.09 21.76
N LYS A 104 2.24 17.16 21.55
CA LYS A 104 2.17 17.97 20.33
C LYS A 104 2.47 17.12 19.09
N LEU A 105 3.53 16.33 19.12
CA LEU A 105 3.94 15.51 17.99
C LEU A 105 2.90 14.44 17.64
N ASN A 106 2.26 13.83 18.65
CA ASN A 106 1.14 12.91 18.42
C ASN A 106 -0.04 13.63 17.76
N VAL A 107 -0.40 14.84 18.23
CA VAL A 107 -1.45 15.64 17.58
C VAL A 107 -1.08 16.00 16.14
N ASP A 108 0.16 16.41 15.90
CA ASP A 108 0.64 16.74 14.55
C ASP A 108 0.62 15.50 13.63
N VAL A 109 0.95 14.31 14.16
CA VAL A 109 0.87 13.04 13.42
C VAL A 109 -0.59 12.71 13.08
N THR A 110 -1.51 12.76 14.04
CA THR A 110 -2.93 12.47 13.78
C THR A 110 -3.53 13.43 12.75
N VAL A 111 -3.19 14.73 12.86
CA VAL A 111 -3.66 15.76 11.93
C VAL A 111 -3.07 15.54 10.53
N LYS A 112 -1.79 15.13 10.42
CA LYS A 112 -1.18 14.80 9.12
C LYS A 112 -1.79 13.54 8.50
N ASP A 113 -2.06 12.51 9.28
CA ASP A 113 -2.71 11.28 8.79
C ASP A 113 -4.13 11.57 8.29
N GLU A 114 -4.89 12.42 9.00
CA GLU A 114 -6.19 12.89 8.53
C GLU A 114 -6.06 13.70 7.23
N MET A 115 -5.09 14.62 7.13
CA MET A 115 -4.84 15.38 5.90
C MET A 115 -4.42 14.49 4.73
N ILE A 116 -3.56 13.50 4.96
CA ILE A 116 -3.16 12.54 3.93
C ILE A 116 -4.36 11.70 3.49
N SER A 117 -5.20 11.26 4.43
CA SER A 117 -6.42 10.49 4.12
C SER A 117 -7.43 11.32 3.32
N ALA A 118 -7.67 12.56 3.73
CA ALA A 118 -8.55 13.49 3.03
C ALA A 118 -8.00 13.88 1.65
N SER A 119 -6.68 14.11 1.55
CA SER A 119 -6.01 14.40 0.28
C SER A 119 -6.06 13.20 -0.65
N ASN A 120 -5.77 11.99 -0.17
CA ASN A 120 -5.89 10.76 -0.95
C ASN A 120 -7.33 10.54 -1.43
N ALA A 121 -8.34 10.77 -0.58
CA ALA A 121 -9.74 10.70 -1.00
C ALA A 121 -10.08 11.72 -2.10
N LYS A 122 -9.49 12.93 -2.04
CA LYS A 122 -9.69 13.99 -3.05
C LYS A 122 -8.91 13.73 -4.34
N MET A 123 -7.68 13.20 -4.25
CA MET A 123 -6.81 12.93 -5.40
C MET A 123 -7.19 11.63 -6.12
N ASP A 124 -7.78 10.68 -5.40
CA ASP A 124 -8.33 9.49 -6.03
C ASP A 124 -9.60 9.82 -6.80
N GLN A 125 -10.31 10.90 -6.49
CA GLN A 125 -11.50 11.34 -7.22
C GLN A 125 -11.14 12.23 -8.42
N ILE A 126 -11.28 11.69 -9.63
CA ILE A 126 -11.34 12.46 -10.87
C ILE A 126 -12.81 12.75 -11.14
N ASN A 127 -13.18 14.03 -11.11
CA ASN A 127 -14.54 14.46 -11.44
C ASN A 127 -14.75 14.43 -12.97
N LEU A 128 -15.62 13.55 -13.44
CA LEU A 128 -16.11 13.52 -14.81
C LEU A 128 -17.61 13.79 -14.78
N LEU A 129 -18.04 14.89 -15.38
CA LEU A 129 -19.45 15.30 -15.47
C LEU A 129 -20.15 15.46 -14.10
N GLY A 130 -19.40 15.84 -13.06
CA GLY A 130 -19.93 16.06 -11.71
C GLY A 130 -20.02 14.80 -10.83
N ILE A 131 -19.66 13.63 -11.36
CA ILE A 131 -19.55 12.37 -10.59
C ILE A 131 -18.06 12.09 -10.37
N GLY A 132 -17.68 11.82 -9.11
CA GLY A 132 -16.31 11.47 -8.76
C GLY A 132 -16.02 10.00 -9.04
N PHE A 133 -15.03 9.73 -9.89
CA PHE A 133 -14.54 8.38 -10.18
C PHE A 133 -13.15 8.18 -9.57
N THR A 134 -12.87 6.98 -9.06
CA THR A 134 -11.51 6.66 -8.59
C THR A 134 -10.52 6.66 -9.75
N LYS A 135 -9.23 6.94 -9.51
CA LYS A 135 -8.19 6.93 -10.57
C LYS A 135 -8.11 5.56 -11.26
N ALA A 136 -8.34 4.48 -10.51
CA ALA A 136 -8.41 3.12 -11.03
C ALA A 136 -9.66 2.88 -11.90
N ALA A 137 -10.83 3.38 -11.48
CA ALA A 137 -12.05 3.27 -12.27
C ALA A 137 -11.95 4.05 -13.58
N TYR A 138 -11.40 5.27 -13.53
CA TYR A 138 -11.17 6.07 -14.74
C TYR A 138 -10.24 5.36 -15.73
N ASN A 139 -9.08 4.89 -15.26
CA ASN A 139 -8.12 4.23 -16.15
C ASN A 139 -8.70 2.95 -16.76
N THR A 140 -9.41 2.15 -15.96
CA THR A 140 -10.08 0.92 -16.44
C THR A 140 -11.16 1.25 -17.46
N LEU A 141 -11.99 2.26 -17.20
CA LEU A 141 -13.07 2.65 -18.11
C LEU A 141 -12.52 3.25 -19.40
N MET A 142 -11.48 4.09 -19.33
CA MET A 142 -10.85 4.71 -20.50
C MET A 142 -10.22 3.65 -21.42
N TRP A 143 -9.36 2.78 -20.88
CA TRP A 143 -8.77 1.69 -21.67
C TRP A 143 -9.79 0.66 -22.11
N GLY A 144 -10.81 0.39 -21.29
CA GLY A 144 -11.95 -0.46 -21.66
C GLY A 144 -12.69 0.09 -22.89
N LEU A 145 -12.90 1.41 -22.95
CA LEU A 145 -13.54 2.06 -24.09
C LEU A 145 -12.64 2.02 -25.34
N VAL A 146 -11.35 2.31 -25.20
CA VAL A 146 -10.36 2.23 -26.29
C VAL A 146 -10.31 0.82 -26.86
N LEU A 147 -10.21 -0.19 -26.00
CA LEU A 147 -10.15 -1.59 -26.42
C LEU A 147 -11.49 -2.05 -27.02
N GLY A 148 -12.61 -1.65 -26.43
CA GLY A 148 -13.95 -1.94 -26.92
C GLY A 148 -14.18 -1.41 -28.33
N PHE A 149 -13.86 -0.13 -28.58
CA PHE A 149 -13.94 0.44 -29.92
C PHE A 149 -12.91 -0.17 -30.88
N GLY A 150 -11.70 -0.47 -30.41
CA GLY A 150 -10.69 -1.15 -31.21
C GLY A 150 -11.17 -2.52 -31.73
N ILE A 151 -11.78 -3.31 -30.86
CA ILE A 151 -12.36 -4.61 -31.22
C ILE A 151 -13.55 -4.44 -32.17
N ALA A 152 -14.45 -3.50 -31.89
CA ALA A 152 -15.60 -3.23 -32.75
C ALA A 152 -15.17 -2.85 -34.17
N LEU A 153 -14.18 -1.95 -34.31
CA LEU A 153 -13.63 -1.57 -35.61
C LEU A 153 -12.95 -2.73 -36.31
N ALA A 154 -12.18 -3.56 -35.59
CA ALA A 154 -11.56 -4.74 -36.17
C ALA A 154 -12.60 -5.71 -36.76
N ILE A 155 -13.71 -5.94 -36.05
CA ILE A 155 -14.82 -6.78 -36.54
C ILE A 155 -15.41 -6.19 -37.83
N VAL A 156 -15.69 -4.88 -37.85
CA VAL A 156 -16.26 -4.20 -39.03
C VAL A 156 -15.32 -4.29 -40.23
N ILE A 157 -14.01 -4.09 -40.04
CA ILE A 157 -13.03 -4.16 -41.12
C ILE A 157 -12.94 -5.58 -41.69
N ILE A 158 -12.84 -6.60 -40.82
CA ILE A 158 -12.73 -8.00 -41.24
C ILE A 158 -13.99 -8.43 -41.99
N THR A 159 -15.18 -8.16 -41.43
CA THR A 159 -16.46 -8.50 -42.05
C THR A 159 -16.63 -7.81 -43.40
N THR A 160 -16.40 -6.50 -43.47
CA THR A 160 -16.51 -5.72 -44.72
C THR A 160 -15.54 -6.23 -45.79
N THR A 161 -14.31 -6.55 -45.42
CA THR A 161 -13.30 -7.05 -46.36
C THR A 161 -13.71 -8.40 -46.94
N ARG A 162 -14.23 -9.31 -46.11
CA ARG A 162 -14.73 -10.61 -46.55
C ARG A 162 -15.90 -10.47 -47.53
N PHE A 163 -16.89 -9.66 -47.21
CA PHE A 163 -18.04 -9.42 -48.10
C PHE A 163 -17.62 -8.80 -49.44
N ARG A 164 -16.72 -7.82 -49.42
CA ARG A 164 -16.20 -7.22 -50.66
C ARG A 164 -15.43 -8.20 -51.52
N HIS A 165 -14.66 -9.10 -50.91
CA HIS A 165 -13.91 -10.11 -51.65
C HIS A 165 -14.85 -11.12 -52.33
N GLU A 166 -15.84 -11.63 -51.59
CA GLU A 166 -16.82 -12.56 -52.14
C GLU A 166 -17.69 -11.92 -53.23
N ALA A 167 -18.13 -10.68 -53.03
CA ALA A 167 -18.90 -9.95 -54.04
C ALA A 167 -18.09 -9.77 -55.34
N LYS A 168 -16.81 -9.37 -55.24
CA LYS A 168 -15.92 -9.26 -56.40
C LYS A 168 -15.73 -10.61 -57.10
N TYR A 169 -15.56 -11.69 -56.35
CA TYR A 169 -15.44 -13.03 -56.90
C TYR A 169 -16.68 -13.43 -57.69
N ARG A 170 -17.88 -13.21 -57.12
CA ARG A 170 -19.16 -13.53 -57.77
C ARG A 170 -19.39 -12.69 -59.03
N ILE A 171 -19.09 -11.39 -58.98
CA ILE A 171 -19.18 -10.51 -60.15
C ILE A 171 -18.22 -10.99 -61.26
N LYS A 172 -16.99 -11.34 -60.91
CA LYS A 172 -16.02 -11.85 -61.87
C LYS A 172 -16.51 -13.14 -62.53
N LEU A 173 -16.98 -14.10 -61.73
CA LEU A 173 -17.50 -15.38 -62.24
C LEU A 173 -18.73 -15.19 -63.12
N PHE A 174 -19.63 -14.26 -62.76
CA PHE A 174 -20.78 -13.91 -63.57
C PHE A 174 -20.36 -13.30 -64.91
N ASN A 175 -19.38 -12.38 -64.91
CA ASN A 175 -18.88 -11.76 -66.13
C ASN A 175 -18.23 -12.79 -67.06
N GLU A 176 -17.42 -13.70 -66.51
CA GLU A 176 -16.79 -14.80 -67.25
C GLU A 176 -17.85 -15.71 -67.89
N LEU A 177 -18.85 -16.15 -67.11
CA LEU A 177 -19.96 -16.95 -67.63
C LEU A 177 -20.78 -16.21 -68.70
N SER A 178 -20.98 -14.90 -68.53
CA SER A 178 -21.69 -14.06 -69.49
C SER A 178 -20.94 -13.97 -70.81
N GLU A 179 -19.61 -13.79 -70.75
CA GLU A 179 -18.74 -13.76 -71.91
C GLU A 179 -18.72 -15.10 -72.65
N GLU A 180 -18.59 -16.21 -71.93
CA GLU A 180 -18.66 -17.56 -72.50
C GLU A 180 -20.01 -17.82 -73.18
N PHE A 181 -21.11 -17.40 -72.55
CA PHE A 181 -22.45 -17.56 -73.11
C PHE A 181 -22.66 -16.73 -74.39
N GLN A 182 -22.15 -15.50 -74.43
CA GLN A 182 -22.17 -14.68 -75.65
C GLN A 182 -21.33 -15.31 -76.75
N ALA A 183 -20.12 -15.79 -76.43
CA ALA A 183 -19.27 -16.51 -77.37
C ALA A 183 -19.90 -17.82 -77.87
N TYR A 184 -20.66 -18.52 -77.03
CA TYR A 184 -21.42 -19.70 -77.44
C TYR A 184 -22.53 -19.33 -78.42
N LYS A 185 -23.29 -18.26 -78.15
CA LYS A 185 -24.35 -17.78 -79.06
C LYS A 185 -23.82 -17.37 -80.42
N THR A 186 -22.70 -16.64 -80.47
CA THR A 186 -22.08 -16.25 -81.74
C THR A 186 -21.61 -17.47 -82.52
N LYS A 187 -20.92 -18.41 -81.87
CA LYS A 187 -20.49 -19.67 -82.48
C LYS A 187 -21.68 -20.54 -82.96
N ALA A 188 -22.76 -20.60 -82.21
CA ALA A 188 -23.96 -21.34 -82.60
C ALA A 188 -24.60 -20.74 -83.86
N ASN A 189 -24.76 -19.42 -83.89
CA ASN A 189 -25.30 -18.71 -85.06
C ASN A 189 -24.38 -18.85 -86.29
N GLU A 190 -23.05 -18.80 -86.10
CA GLU A 190 -22.09 -19.08 -87.18
C GLU A 190 -22.23 -20.50 -87.73
N LYS A 191 -22.42 -21.50 -86.86
CA LYS A 191 -22.68 -22.89 -87.26
C LYS A 191 -23.99 -23.03 -88.04
N GLU A 192 -25.07 -22.43 -87.56
CA GLU A 192 -26.36 -22.44 -88.26
C GLU A 192 -26.26 -21.77 -89.63
N LYS A 193 -25.62 -20.60 -89.71
CA LYS A 193 -25.35 -19.91 -91.00
C LYS A 193 -24.51 -20.77 -91.93
N LYS A 194 -23.48 -21.45 -91.41
CA LYS A 194 -22.64 -22.34 -92.21
C LYS A 194 -23.44 -23.53 -92.73
N LEU A 195 -24.22 -24.19 -91.86
CA LEU A 195 -25.07 -25.32 -92.23
C LEU A 195 -26.12 -24.93 -93.27
N ALA A 196 -26.74 -23.75 -93.13
CA ALA A 196 -27.69 -23.23 -94.12
C ALA A 196 -27.03 -22.99 -95.49
N ARG A 197 -25.80 -22.45 -95.51
CA ARG A 197 -25.02 -22.27 -96.76
C ARG A 197 -24.65 -23.61 -97.38
N GLU A 198 -24.23 -24.58 -96.58
CA GLU A 198 -23.90 -25.94 -97.03
C GLU A 198 -25.15 -26.62 -97.61
N LEU A 199 -26.28 -26.58 -96.91
CA LEU A 199 -27.56 -27.14 -97.37
C LEU A 199 -28.04 -26.48 -98.67
N GLN A 200 -27.91 -25.16 -98.81
CA GLN A 200 -28.23 -24.48 -100.06
C GLN A 200 -27.29 -24.90 -101.19
N THR A 201 -26.00 -25.09 -100.91
CA THR A 201 -25.02 -25.58 -101.89
C THR A 201 -25.33 -27.02 -102.33
N GLU A 202 -25.73 -27.88 -101.38
CA GLU A 202 -26.17 -29.25 -101.68
C GLU A 202 -27.45 -29.27 -102.51
N ARG A 203 -28.44 -28.42 -102.20
CA ARG A 203 -29.65 -28.28 -103.03
C ARG A 203 -29.33 -27.82 -104.45
N ASN A 204 -28.54 -26.75 -104.59
CA ASN A 204 -28.12 -26.26 -105.90
C ASN A 204 -27.38 -27.34 -106.69
N LYS A 205 -26.54 -28.13 -106.03
CA LYS A 205 -25.80 -29.24 -106.65
C LYS A 205 -26.72 -30.41 -107.05
N LEU A 206 -27.74 -30.72 -106.25
CA LEU A 206 -28.72 -31.75 -106.58
C LEU A 206 -29.62 -31.33 -107.75
N ASP A 207 -30.04 -30.07 -107.81
CA ASP A 207 -30.81 -29.54 -108.95
C ASP A 207 -29.99 -29.59 -110.26
N GLU A 208 -28.67 -29.36 -110.20
CA GLU A 208 -27.76 -29.53 -111.33
C GLU A 208 -27.60 -31.01 -111.77
N LEU A 209 -27.60 -31.95 -110.81
CA LEU A 209 -27.44 -33.40 -111.07
C LEU A 209 -28.74 -34.11 -111.48
N MET A 210 -29.88 -33.72 -110.93
CA MET A 210 -31.21 -34.30 -111.18
C MET A 210 -31.95 -33.56 -112.31
N GLY A 211 -31.21 -32.83 -113.14
CA GLY A 211 -31.71 -32.01 -114.24
C GLY A 211 -32.97 -32.57 -114.89
N ARG A 212 -34.03 -31.78 -114.81
CA ARG A 212 -34.80 -31.50 -116.01
C ARG A 212 -33.95 -30.64 -116.93
#